data_AF-A0A016UDA3-F1
#
_entry.id   AF-A0A016UDA3-F1
#
_cell.length_a   1.000
_cell.length_b   1.000
_cell.length_c   1.000
_cell.angle_alpha   90.00
_cell.angle_beta   90.00
_cell.angle_gamma   90.00
#
_symmetry.space_group_name_H-M   'P 1'
#
loop_
_entity.id
_entity.type
_entity.pdbx_description
1 polymer ?
#
loop_
_entity_poly.entity_id
_entity_poly.type
_entity_poly.pdbx_seq_one_letter_code
_entity_poly.pdbx_strand_id
1 'polypeptide(L)'
;MEDPTEDYDLLLQKLQACAERASTPQTTNLERISIATKELLERRRALRLDPNASHIEQLVANACCRRALQEDLQKHRRKKILEAAEGRRSLKKCRRDLRDHNIPLTALLNEEGIVTSS
;
A
#
# COMPACT_ATOMS: atom_id res chain seq x y z
N MET A 1 -49.57 -9.38 1.69
CA MET A 1 -48.60 -10.47 1.92
C MET A 1 -47.28 -9.93 1.45
N GLU A 2 -46.32 -9.81 2.34
CA GLU A 2 -44.96 -9.36 2.03
C GLU A 2 -44.26 -10.51 1.30
N ASP A 3 -43.73 -10.24 0.11
CA ASP A 3 -43.14 -11.25 -0.77
C ASP A 3 -41.78 -11.67 -0.19
N PRO A 4 -41.61 -12.91 0.29
CA PRO A 4 -40.36 -13.35 0.90
C PRO A 4 -39.18 -13.34 -0.09
N THR A 5 -39.43 -13.25 -1.40
CA THR A 5 -38.41 -13.22 -2.45
C THR A 5 -37.63 -11.90 -2.47
N GLU A 6 -38.29 -10.79 -2.09
CA GLU A 6 -37.73 -9.44 -2.11
C GLU A 6 -36.56 -9.29 -1.11
N ASP A 7 -36.65 -10.00 0.03
CA ASP A 7 -35.58 -10.05 1.04
C ASP A 7 -34.35 -10.84 0.59
N TYR A 8 -34.53 -11.88 -0.25
CA TYR A 8 -33.41 -12.66 -0.80
C TYR A 8 -32.64 -11.89 -1.86
N ASP A 9 -33.33 -11.13 -2.72
CA ASP A 9 -32.68 -10.28 -3.72
C ASP A 9 -31.87 -9.17 -3.05
N LEU A 10 -32.41 -8.56 -1.99
CA LEU A 10 -31.70 -7.58 -1.18
C LEU A 10 -30.46 -8.18 -0.49
N LEU A 11 -30.56 -9.41 0.00
CA LEU A 11 -29.44 -10.14 0.58
C LEU A 11 -28.35 -10.44 -0.46
N LEU A 12 -28.74 -10.92 -1.64
CA LEU A 12 -27.83 -11.19 -2.76
C LEU A 12 -27.08 -9.93 -3.19
N GLN A 13 -27.78 -8.80 -3.36
CA GLN A 13 -27.13 -7.53 -3.68
C GLN A 13 -26.11 -7.11 -2.61
N LYS A 14 -26.46 -7.24 -1.32
CA LYS A 14 -25.54 -6.90 -0.22
C LYS A 14 -24.33 -7.82 -0.19
N LEU A 15 -24.51 -9.11 -0.44
CA LEU A 15 -23.42 -10.09 -0.51
C LEU A 15 -22.50 -9.78 -1.69
N GLN A 16 -23.06 -9.45 -2.85
CA GLN A 16 -22.31 -9.11 -4.05
C GLN A 16 -21.51 -7.81 -3.86
N ALA A 17 -22.12 -6.78 -3.27
CA ALA A 17 -21.41 -5.55 -2.90
C ALA A 17 -20.30 -5.81 -1.85
N CYS A 18 -20.50 -6.72 -0.91
CA CYS A 18 -19.45 -7.15 0.01
C CYS A 18 -18.30 -7.85 -0.73
N ALA A 19 -18.62 -8.74 -1.68
CA ALA A 19 -17.64 -9.46 -2.46
C ALA A 19 -16.81 -8.54 -3.37
N GLU A 20 -17.43 -7.55 -4.02
CA GLU A 20 -16.74 -6.54 -4.82
C GLU A 20 -15.78 -5.68 -3.98
N ARG A 21 -16.24 -5.24 -2.80
CA ARG A 21 -15.40 -4.50 -1.84
C ARG A 21 -14.25 -5.33 -1.30
N ALA A 22 -14.41 -6.64 -1.18
CA ALA A 22 -13.35 -7.56 -0.77
C ALA A 22 -12.37 -7.88 -1.90
N SER A 23 -12.86 -7.91 -3.14
CA SER A 23 -12.06 -8.27 -4.33
C SER A 23 -11.23 -7.11 -4.85
N THR A 24 -11.65 -5.86 -4.62
CA THR A 24 -10.87 -4.69 -4.99
C THR A 24 -9.67 -4.55 -4.05
N PRO A 25 -8.43 -4.63 -4.56
CA PRO A 25 -7.26 -4.28 -3.77
C PRO A 25 -7.47 -2.85 -3.32
N GLN A 26 -7.60 -2.64 -2.01
CA GLN A 26 -7.83 -1.31 -1.47
C GLN A 26 -6.78 -0.38 -2.10
N THR A 27 -7.24 0.64 -2.83
CA THR A 27 -6.42 1.59 -3.61
C THR A 27 -5.36 2.30 -2.76
N THR A 28 -5.44 2.11 -1.44
CA THR A 28 -4.51 2.55 -0.41
C THR A 28 -3.06 2.18 -0.67
N ASN A 29 -2.74 1.12 -1.43
CA ASN A 29 -1.34 0.74 -1.64
C ASN A 29 -0.56 1.66 -2.58
N LEU A 30 -1.20 2.25 -3.60
CA LEU A 30 -0.51 3.11 -4.57
C LEU A 30 -0.21 4.51 -4.03
N GLU A 31 -0.98 4.97 -3.05
CA GLU A 31 -0.87 6.29 -2.40
C GLU A 31 0.11 6.32 -1.22
N ARG A 32 0.68 5.16 -0.82
CA ARG A 32 1.58 5.06 0.34
C ARG A 32 2.96 5.65 0.10
N ILE A 33 3.39 5.74 -1.16
CA ILE A 33 4.73 6.17 -1.56
C ILE A 33 4.60 7.29 -2.58
N SER A 34 5.38 8.36 -2.39
CA SER A 34 5.46 9.48 -3.32
C SER A 34 6.10 9.08 -4.65
N ILE A 35 5.86 9.89 -5.69
CA ILE A 35 6.50 9.71 -7.00
C ILE A 35 8.03 9.82 -6.87
N ALA A 36 8.52 10.77 -6.07
CA ALA A 36 9.95 10.94 -5.82
C ALA A 36 10.60 9.68 -5.23
N THR A 37 9.94 9.02 -4.27
CA THR A 37 10.46 7.77 -3.70
C THR A 37 10.41 6.62 -4.72
N LYS A 38 9.41 6.58 -5.61
CA LYS A 38 9.39 5.61 -6.73
C LYS A 38 10.58 5.82 -7.67
N GLU A 39 10.90 7.06 -8.01
CA GLU A 39 12.08 7.38 -8.83
C GLU A 39 13.39 6.95 -8.15
N LEU A 40 13.51 7.12 -6.83
CA LEU A 40 14.67 6.63 -6.08
C LEU A 40 14.80 5.11 -6.15
N LEU A 41 13.68 4.38 -6.05
CA LEU A 41 13.67 2.92 -6.17
C LEU A 41 14.10 2.46 -7.57
N GLU A 42 13.67 3.16 -8.63
CA GLU A 42 14.10 2.88 -9.99
C GLU A 42 15.60 3.14 -10.19
N ARG A 43 16.12 4.27 -9.67
CA ARG A 43 17.57 4.54 -9.70
C ARG A 43 18.37 3.47 -8.97
N ARG A 44 17.89 3.01 -7.82
CA ARG A 44 18.50 1.90 -7.08
C ARG A 44 18.50 0.60 -7.90
N ARG A 45 17.41 0.29 -8.61
CA ARG A 45 17.34 -0.88 -9.50
C ARG A 45 18.35 -0.77 -10.62
N ALA A 46 18.44 0.39 -11.27
CA ALA A 46 19.41 0.63 -12.33
C ALA A 46 20.85 0.43 -11.83
N LEU A 47 21.22 1.00 -10.67
CA LEU A 47 22.53 0.83 -10.06
C LEU A 47 22.84 -0.62 -9.64
N ARG A 48 21.82 -1.40 -9.29
CA ARG A 48 22.00 -2.83 -8.96
C ARG A 48 22.27 -3.68 -10.20
N LEU A 49 21.71 -3.28 -11.35
CA LEU A 49 21.88 -3.97 -12.62
C LEU A 49 23.13 -3.51 -13.38
N ASP A 50 23.66 -2.33 -13.07
CA ASP A 50 24.86 -1.80 -13.68
C ASP A 50 26.12 -2.50 -13.14
N PRO A 51 26.87 -3.25 -13.97
CA PRO A 51 28.10 -3.91 -13.55
C PRO A 51 29.25 -2.93 -13.24
N ASN A 52 29.13 -1.67 -13.67
CA ASN A 52 30.14 -0.64 -13.42
C ASN A 52 29.84 0.24 -12.20
N ALA A 53 28.66 0.09 -11.58
CA ALA A 53 28.26 0.89 -10.44
C ALA A 53 29.19 0.63 -9.24
N SER A 54 29.72 1.70 -8.65
CA SER A 54 30.55 1.60 -7.47
C SER A 54 29.75 1.09 -6.27
N HIS A 55 30.42 0.33 -5.40
CA HIS A 55 29.83 -0.12 -4.14
C HIS A 55 29.30 1.06 -3.29
N ILE A 56 30.00 2.20 -3.32
CA ILE A 56 29.58 3.41 -2.59
C ILE A 56 28.27 3.96 -3.16
N GLU A 57 28.11 3.99 -4.48
CA GLU A 57 26.89 4.49 -5.14
C GLU A 57 25.69 3.62 -4.78
N GLN A 58 25.88 2.29 -4.76
CA GLN A 58 24.84 1.36 -4.33
C GLN A 58 24.44 1.56 -2.86
N LEU A 59 25.41 1.77 -1.96
CA LEU A 59 25.14 2.05 -0.55
C LEU A 59 24.37 3.36 -0.36
N VAL A 60 24.78 4.42 -1.07
CA VAL A 60 24.11 5.72 -1.01
C VAL A 60 22.68 5.61 -1.54
N ALA A 61 22.47 4.94 -2.68
CA ALA A 61 21.13 4.73 -3.23
C ALA A 61 20.23 3.92 -2.28
N ASN A 62 20.76 2.87 -1.65
CA ASN A 62 20.04 2.09 -0.65
C ASN A 62 19.64 2.93 0.57
N ALA A 63 20.57 3.72 1.13
CA ALA A 63 20.30 4.58 2.26
C ALA A 63 19.23 5.64 1.95
N CYS A 64 19.31 6.27 0.77
CA CYS A 64 18.33 7.24 0.29
C CYS A 64 16.94 6.60 0.14
N CYS A 65 16.85 5.42 -0.48
CA CYS A 65 15.58 4.71 -0.65
C CYS A 65 14.95 4.34 0.70
N ARG A 66 15.73 3.81 1.64
CA ARG A 66 15.24 3.42 2.97
C ARG A 66 14.69 4.62 3.73
N ARG A 67 15.40 5.75 3.71
CA ARG A 67 14.95 6.99 4.36
C ARG A 67 13.65 7.51 3.75
N ALA A 68 13.61 7.64 2.43
CA ALA A 68 12.45 8.16 1.72
C ALA A 68 11.20 7.27 1.92
N LEU A 69 11.37 5.94 1.87
CA LEU A 69 10.31 4.98 2.19
C LEU A 69 9.80 5.13 3.62
N GLN A 70 10.71 5.26 4.59
CA GLN A 70 10.33 5.42 6.00
C GLN A 70 9.51 6.69 6.22
N GLU A 71 9.93 7.80 5.62
CA GLU A 71 9.25 9.09 5.70
C GLU A 71 7.85 9.03 5.06
N ASP A 72 7.73 8.51 3.85
CA ASP A 72 6.46 8.38 3.14
C ASP A 72 5.48 7.47 3.91
N LEU A 73 5.96 6.33 4.41
CA LEU A 73 5.13 5.41 5.20
C LEU A 73 4.70 6.04 6.52
N GLN A 74 5.56 6.81 7.18
CA GLN A 74 5.19 7.53 8.39
C GLN A 74 4.17 8.63 8.11
N LYS A 75 4.35 9.40 7.03
CA LYS A 75 3.43 10.45 6.59
C LYS A 75 2.05 9.86 6.25
N HIS A 76 2.02 8.75 5.52
CA HIS A 76 0.80 8.03 5.21
C HIS A 76 0.07 7.57 6.48
N ARG A 77 0.79 6.92 7.42
CA ARG A 77 0.21 6.50 8.71
C ARG A 77 -0.40 7.66 9.48
N ARG A 78 0.32 8.79 9.58
CA ARG A 78 -0.18 10.01 10.26
C ARG A 78 -1.44 10.54 9.58
N LYS A 79 -1.44 10.64 8.24
CA LYS A 79 -2.60 11.08 7.44
C LYS A 79 -3.84 10.22 7.71
N LYS A 80 -3.70 8.88 7.65
CA LYS A 80 -4.84 7.96 7.88
C LYS A 80 -5.41 8.05 9.30
N ILE A 81 -4.56 8.23 10.30
CA ILE A 81 -5.00 8.43 11.69
C ILE A 81 -5.76 9.76 11.84
N LEU A 82 -5.27 10.84 11.20
CA LEU A 82 -5.93 12.14 11.21
C LEU A 82 -7.30 12.05 10.53
N GLU A 83 -7.39 11.48 9.32
CA GLU A 83 -8.66 11.24 8.61
C GLU A 83 -9.65 10.38 9.44
N ALA A 84 -9.14 9.45 10.25
CA ALA A 84 -9.98 8.65 11.13
C ALA A 84 -10.52 9.47 12.30
N ALA A 85 -9.70 10.34 12.90
CA ALA A 85 -10.10 11.25 13.97
C ALA A 85 -11.15 12.26 13.48
N GLU A 86 -10.90 12.91 12.35
CA GLU A 86 -11.83 13.86 11.71
C GLU A 86 -13.16 13.20 11.37
N GLY A 87 -13.13 11.98 10.83
CA GLY A 87 -14.32 11.19 10.53
C GLY A 87 -15.00 10.54 11.74
N ARG A 88 -14.55 10.83 12.98
CA ARG A 88 -15.03 10.22 14.24
C ARG A 88 -15.05 8.68 14.20
N ARG A 89 -14.12 8.09 13.45
CA ARG A 89 -13.96 6.64 13.31
C ARG A 89 -13.10 6.09 14.43
N SER A 90 -13.23 4.78 14.70
CA SER A 90 -12.41 4.12 15.72
C SER A 90 -10.92 4.14 15.33
N LEU A 91 -10.11 4.87 16.12
CA LEU A 91 -8.66 4.91 15.95
C LEU A 91 -8.00 3.53 16.16
N LYS A 92 -8.57 2.71 17.05
CA LYS A 92 -8.12 1.34 17.29
C LYS A 92 -8.27 0.49 16.02
N LYS A 93 -9.42 0.60 15.34
CA LYS A 93 -9.66 -0.08 14.06
C LYS A 93 -8.72 0.44 12.97
N CYS A 94 -8.62 1.76 12.81
CA CYS A 94 -7.71 2.35 11.81
C CYS A 94 -6.25 1.90 11.97
N ARG A 95 -5.72 1.85 13.21
CA ARG A 95 -4.36 1.36 13.46
C ARG A 95 -4.19 -0.13 13.14
N ARG A 96 -5.23 -0.95 13.39
CA ARG A 96 -5.25 -2.36 13.02
C ARG A 96 -5.21 -2.52 11.50
N ASP A 97 -6.10 -1.82 10.79
CA ASP A 97 -6.17 -1.86 9.33
C ASP A 97 -4.82 -1.45 8.70
N LEU A 98 -4.15 -0.42 9.25
CA LEU A 98 -2.81 0.00 8.81
C LEU A 98 -1.71 -1.07 9.01
N ARG A 99 -1.88 -1.98 9.97
CA ARG A 99 -0.95 -3.09 10.23
C ARG A 99 -1.28 -4.30 9.37
N ASP A 100 -2.56 -4.61 9.22
CA ASP A 100 -3.05 -5.78 8.49
C ASP A 100 -2.89 -5.59 6.97
N HIS A 101 -3.02 -4.35 6.46
CA HIS A 101 -2.71 -4.00 5.07
C HIS A 101 -1.22 -3.77 4.81
N ASN A 102 -0.32 -4.45 5.53
CA ASN A 102 1.11 -4.45 5.22
C ASN A 102 1.43 -5.34 3.99
N ILE A 103 0.64 -5.18 2.93
CA ILE A 103 0.85 -5.80 1.63
C ILE A 103 2.17 -5.24 1.08
N PRO A 104 3.03 -6.09 0.49
CA PRO A 104 4.26 -5.64 -0.14
C PRO A 104 3.98 -4.52 -1.13
N LEU A 105 4.76 -3.44 -1.02
CA LEU A 105 4.64 -2.31 -1.94
C LEU A 105 4.98 -2.82 -3.34
N THR A 106 4.07 -2.64 -4.30
CA THR A 106 4.28 -3.11 -5.69
C THR A 106 5.56 -2.54 -6.30
N ALA A 107 5.95 -1.33 -5.92
CA ALA A 107 7.21 -0.70 -6.30
C ALA A 107 8.48 -1.42 -5.76
N LEU A 108 8.35 -2.41 -4.87
CA LEU A 108 9.44 -3.25 -4.38
C LEU A 108 9.51 -4.62 -5.05
N LEU A 109 8.51 -4.96 -5.88
CA LEU A 109 8.45 -6.23 -6.61
C LEU A 109 9.33 -6.16 -7.87
N ASN A 110 10.09 -7.21 -8.15
CA ASN A 110 10.71 -7.41 -9.46
C ASN A 110 9.67 -7.81 -10.52
N GLU A 111 10.11 -8.00 -11.77
CA GLU A 111 9.25 -8.42 -12.89
C GLU A 111 8.60 -9.78 -12.61
N GLU A 112 9.22 -10.61 -11.77
CA GLU A 112 8.71 -11.90 -11.32
C GLU A 112 7.76 -11.83 -10.10
N GLY A 113 7.42 -10.63 -9.60
CA GLY A 113 6.49 -10.45 -8.49
C GLY A 113 7.05 -10.79 -7.09
N ILE A 114 8.37 -10.99 -6.98
CA ILE A 114 9.11 -11.25 -5.74
C ILE A 114 9.56 -9.93 -5.11
N VAL A 115 9.37 -9.80 -3.79
CA VAL A 115 9.89 -8.67 -3.02
C VAL A 115 11.42 -8.74 -3.01
N THR A 116 12.08 -7.80 -3.68
CA THR A 116 13.54 -7.69 -3.57
C THR A 116 13.88 -6.91 -2.30
N SER A 117 14.73 -7.49 -1.46
CA SER A 117 15.14 -6.93 -0.17
C SER A 117 15.71 -5.53 -0.35
N SER A 118 15.30 -4.61 0.54
CA SER A 118 15.80 -3.24 0.61
C SER A 118 17.07 -3.11 1.42
#